data_AF-B4XLN7-F1
#
_entry.id   AF-B4XLN7-F1
#
_cell.length_a   1.000
_cell.length_b   1.000
_cell.length_c   1.000
_cell.angle_alpha   90.00
_cell.angle_beta   90.00
_cell.angle_gamma   90.00
#
_symmetry.space_group_name_H-M   'P 1'
#
loop_
_entity.id
_entity.type
_entity.pdbx_description
1 polymer ?
#
loop_
_entity_poly.entity_id
_entity_poly.type
_entity_poly.pdbx_seq_one_letter_code
_entity_poly.pdbx_strand_id
1 'polypeptide(L)'
;GVISREGENGLLSLMNSDHATSGLTEALSQSVSSQWISGFFGFFTSICMVTAFLGVSLGLFDFLADGLKLKKSGNQGKYTLALTFIPPLAVVLFNPGIYLHALSYAGVCCVILLLLLPAIMAWKGRQTCSQSPSETHLIPGGNPALSLIGFIAIGLLIIAIMY
;
A
#
# COMPACT_ATOMS: atom_id res chain seq x y z
N GLY A 1 -1.82 -28.44 4.48
CA GLY A 1 -2.21 -27.19 3.82
C GLY A 1 -3.08 -27.56 2.64
N VAL A 2 -4.15 -26.81 2.38
CA VAL A 2 -5.12 -27.08 1.29
C VAL A 2 -4.57 -26.80 -0.11
N ILE A 3 -3.32 -26.34 -0.21
CA ILE A 3 -2.60 -26.04 -1.45
C ILE A 3 -1.23 -26.73 -1.37
N SER A 4 -0.86 -27.49 -2.41
CA SER A 4 0.39 -28.24 -2.50
C SER A 4 1.60 -27.29 -2.59
N ARG A 5 2.69 -27.58 -1.85
CA ARG A 5 3.93 -26.78 -1.86
C ARG A 5 4.76 -27.00 -3.14
N GLU A 6 4.75 -28.21 -3.69
CA GLU A 6 5.41 -28.61 -4.93
C GLU A 6 4.40 -29.12 -5.99
N GLY A 7 4.64 -28.82 -7.27
CA GLY A 7 3.84 -29.21 -8.45
C GLY A 7 3.71 -28.08 -9.49
N GLU A 8 3.29 -28.37 -10.72
CA GLU A 8 3.10 -27.35 -11.79
C GLU A 8 2.19 -26.18 -11.34
N ASN A 9 1.23 -26.45 -10.45
CA ASN A 9 0.32 -25.46 -9.85
C ASN A 9 0.64 -25.17 -8.35
N GLY A 10 1.85 -25.47 -7.89
CA GLY A 10 2.27 -25.30 -6.50
C GLY A 10 2.61 -23.83 -6.16
N LEU A 11 2.58 -23.49 -4.87
CA LEU A 11 2.91 -22.13 -4.40
C LEU A 11 4.30 -21.64 -4.86
N LEU A 12 5.24 -22.56 -5.08
CA LEU A 12 6.58 -22.24 -5.58
C LEU A 12 6.63 -21.86 -7.08
N SER A 13 5.75 -22.43 -7.93
CA SER A 13 5.67 -22.07 -9.35
C SER A 13 4.93 -20.75 -9.54
N LEU A 14 3.90 -20.50 -8.71
CA LEU A 14 3.16 -19.24 -8.65
C LEU A 14 4.04 -18.04 -8.25
N MET A 15 4.94 -18.24 -7.27
CA MET A 15 5.86 -17.19 -6.80
C MET A 15 6.89 -16.78 -7.86
N ASN A 16 7.25 -17.68 -8.79
CA ASN A 16 8.19 -17.43 -9.88
C ASN A 16 7.52 -17.04 -11.21
N SER A 17 6.19 -16.95 -11.24
CA SER A 17 5.42 -16.59 -12.44
C SER A 17 5.00 -15.13 -12.42
N ASP A 18 5.03 -14.44 -13.56
CA ASP A 18 4.58 -13.05 -13.73
C ASP A 18 3.09 -12.82 -13.38
N HIS A 19 2.33 -13.91 -13.15
CA HIS A 19 0.89 -13.90 -12.89
C HIS A 19 0.52 -14.57 -11.55
N ALA A 20 1.33 -14.35 -10.51
CA ALA A 20 1.14 -14.91 -9.17
C ALA A 20 -0.27 -14.65 -8.57
N THR A 21 -0.86 -13.48 -8.82
CA THR A 21 -2.19 -13.09 -8.27
C THR A 21 -3.35 -13.84 -8.94
N SER A 22 -3.29 -14.00 -10.26
CA SER A 22 -4.28 -14.75 -11.03
C SER A 22 -4.23 -16.23 -10.68
N GLY A 23 -3.04 -16.81 -10.61
CA GLY A 23 -2.89 -18.23 -10.28
C GLY A 23 -3.22 -18.56 -8.82
N LEU A 24 -3.04 -17.63 -7.87
CA LEU A 24 -3.53 -17.81 -6.49
C LEU A 24 -5.07 -17.81 -6.44
N THR A 25 -5.70 -16.96 -7.25
CA THR A 25 -7.16 -16.89 -7.36
C THR A 25 -7.72 -18.16 -8.00
N GLU A 26 -7.05 -18.71 -9.01
CA GLU A 26 -7.40 -19.98 -9.65
C GLU A 26 -7.23 -21.17 -8.69
N ALA A 27 -6.12 -21.22 -7.95
CA ALA A 27 -5.87 -22.27 -6.94
C ALA A 27 -6.88 -22.22 -5.79
N LEU A 28 -7.26 -21.02 -5.35
CA LEU A 28 -8.32 -20.85 -4.35
C LEU A 28 -9.69 -21.23 -4.90
N SER A 29 -9.98 -20.92 -6.16
CA SER A 29 -11.21 -21.32 -6.84
C SER A 29 -11.31 -22.86 -6.96
N GLN A 30 -10.20 -23.52 -7.28
CA GLN A 30 -10.14 -24.97 -7.47
C GLN A 30 -10.19 -25.76 -6.14
N SER A 31 -9.62 -25.23 -5.05
CA SER A 31 -9.71 -25.84 -3.72
C SER A 31 -11.06 -25.65 -3.04
N VAL A 32 -11.86 -24.67 -3.48
CA VAL A 32 -13.19 -24.39 -2.93
C VAL A 32 -14.25 -25.14 -3.76
N SER A 33 -14.39 -26.44 -3.50
CA SER A 33 -15.25 -27.37 -4.22
C SER A 33 -16.76 -27.23 -3.92
N SER A 34 -17.28 -26.01 -3.72
CA SER A 34 -18.70 -25.75 -3.48
C SER A 34 -19.18 -24.48 -4.20
N GLN A 35 -20.00 -24.66 -5.24
CA GLN A 35 -20.51 -23.59 -6.12
C GLN A 35 -21.20 -22.43 -5.37
N TRP A 36 -21.86 -22.73 -4.25
CA TRP A 36 -22.53 -21.73 -3.41
C TRP A 36 -21.54 -20.87 -2.64
N ILE A 37 -20.50 -21.47 -2.08
CA ILE A 37 -19.51 -20.74 -1.28
C ILE A 37 -18.58 -19.93 -2.20
N SER A 38 -18.24 -20.46 -3.38
CA SER A 38 -17.47 -19.73 -4.40
C SER A 38 -18.24 -18.54 -4.97
N GLY A 39 -19.56 -18.66 -5.18
CA GLY A 39 -20.40 -17.54 -5.61
C GLY A 39 -20.46 -16.41 -4.57
N PHE A 40 -20.63 -16.76 -3.29
CA PHE A 40 -20.65 -15.76 -2.20
C PHE A 40 -19.27 -15.11 -2.00
N PHE A 41 -18.19 -15.89 -2.07
CA PHE A 41 -16.82 -15.36 -2.03
C PHE A 41 -16.53 -14.45 -3.22
N GLY A 42 -16.92 -14.82 -4.45
CA GLY A 42 -16.75 -13.97 -5.62
C GLY A 42 -17.49 -12.64 -5.48
N PHE A 43 -18.72 -12.67 -4.98
CA PHE A 43 -19.51 -11.47 -4.71
C PHE A 43 -18.88 -10.58 -3.63
N PHE A 44 -18.47 -11.18 -2.51
CA PHE A 44 -17.80 -10.47 -1.42
C PHE A 44 -16.47 -9.86 -1.88
N THR A 45 -15.63 -10.63 -2.57
CA THR A 45 -14.35 -10.17 -3.10
C THR A 45 -14.54 -9.03 -4.09
N SER A 46 -15.55 -9.08 -4.96
CA SER A 46 -15.87 -7.98 -5.87
C SER A 46 -16.20 -6.70 -5.13
N ILE A 47 -17.09 -6.75 -4.13
CA ILE A 47 -17.42 -5.58 -3.31
C ILE A 47 -16.19 -5.07 -2.55
N CYS A 48 -15.41 -5.98 -1.96
CA CYS A 48 -14.20 -5.64 -1.21
C CYS A 48 -13.17 -4.95 -2.11
N MET A 49 -12.94 -5.48 -3.32
CA MET A 49 -12.03 -4.92 -4.31
C MET A 49 -12.48 -3.53 -4.77
N VAL A 50 -13.77 -3.36 -5.08
CA VAL A 50 -14.34 -2.05 -5.45
C VAL A 50 -14.18 -1.05 -4.31
N THR A 51 -14.47 -1.45 -3.08
CA THR A 51 -14.37 -0.57 -1.90
C THR A 51 -12.93 -0.14 -1.62
N ALA A 52 -11.99 -1.09 -1.64
CA ALA A 52 -10.56 -0.80 -1.47
C ALA A 52 -10.03 0.10 -2.60
N PHE A 53 -10.43 -0.18 -3.84
CA PHE A 53 -10.06 0.63 -4.99
C PHE A 53 -10.58 2.06 -4.88
N LEU A 54 -11.83 2.26 -4.47
CA LEU A 54 -12.41 3.59 -4.26
C LEU A 54 -11.67 4.37 -3.17
N GLY A 55 -11.32 3.73 -2.05
CA GLY A 55 -10.58 4.36 -0.97
C GLY A 55 -9.20 4.87 -1.41
N VAL A 56 -8.43 4.02 -2.10
CA VAL A 56 -7.10 4.40 -2.62
C VAL A 56 -7.20 5.48 -3.69
N SER A 57 -8.20 5.38 -4.57
CA SER A 57 -8.42 6.35 -5.65
C SER A 57 -8.76 7.75 -5.13
N LEU A 58 -9.61 7.84 -4.10
CA LEU A 58 -9.92 9.11 -3.44
C LEU A 58 -8.69 9.72 -2.76
N GLY A 59 -7.90 8.89 -2.07
CA GLY A 59 -6.64 9.33 -1.46
C GLY A 59 -5.62 9.86 -2.47
N LEU A 60 -5.48 9.18 -3.62
CA LEU A 60 -4.60 9.62 -4.70
C LEU A 60 -5.14 10.90 -5.38
N PHE A 61 -6.45 10.99 -5.58
CA PHE A 61 -7.10 12.18 -6.12
C PHE A 61 -6.85 13.42 -5.25
N ASP A 62 -7.06 13.30 -3.93
CA ASP A 62 -6.81 14.39 -2.98
C ASP A 62 -5.32 14.74 -2.92
N PHE A 63 -4.42 13.74 -2.90
CA PHE A 63 -2.97 13.97 -2.92
C PHE A 63 -2.51 14.73 -4.18
N LEU A 64 -3.00 14.35 -5.37
CA LEU A 64 -2.68 15.06 -6.60
C LEU A 64 -3.33 16.44 -6.67
N ALA A 65 -4.56 16.60 -6.19
CA ALA A 65 -5.23 17.89 -6.14
C ALA A 65 -4.47 18.89 -5.24
N ASP A 66 -4.02 18.44 -4.07
CA ASP A 66 -3.24 19.24 -3.13
C ASP A 66 -1.82 19.51 -3.65
N GLY A 67 -1.17 18.51 -4.26
CA GLY A 67 0.18 18.63 -4.84
C GLY A 67 0.26 19.55 -6.06
N LEU A 68 -0.75 19.52 -6.94
CA LEU A 68 -0.82 20.35 -8.14
C LEU A 68 -1.49 21.72 -7.89
N LYS A 69 -1.92 22.01 -6.65
CA LYS A 69 -2.68 23.22 -6.26
C LYS A 69 -3.88 23.49 -7.18
N LEU A 70 -4.49 22.43 -7.71
CA LEU A 70 -5.65 22.56 -8.59
C LEU A 70 -6.88 22.88 -7.74
N LYS A 71 -7.64 23.90 -8.13
CA LYS A 71 -8.83 24.35 -7.39
C LYS A 71 -9.83 23.19 -7.31
N LYS A 72 -10.26 22.81 -6.09
CA LYS A 72 -11.21 21.72 -5.78
C LYS A 72 -12.65 21.93 -6.32
N SER A 73 -12.87 22.65 -7.43
CA SER A 73 -14.20 22.88 -8.00
C SER A 73 -14.21 22.97 -9.53
N GLY A 74 -15.05 22.16 -10.17
CA GLY A 74 -15.37 22.22 -11.61
C GLY A 74 -14.76 21.13 -12.49
N ASN A 75 -14.75 21.36 -13.81
CA ASN A 75 -14.26 20.43 -14.85
C ASN A 75 -12.80 19.99 -14.64
N GLN A 76 -12.00 20.73 -13.86
CA GLN A 76 -10.61 20.37 -13.53
C GLN A 76 -10.50 19.11 -12.66
N GLY A 77 -11.49 18.80 -11.82
CA GLY A 77 -11.51 17.55 -11.06
C GLY A 77 -11.59 16.31 -11.96
N LYS A 78 -12.30 16.39 -13.08
CA LYS A 78 -12.36 15.30 -14.07
C LYS A 78 -11.00 15.07 -14.76
N TYR A 79 -10.25 16.15 -15.00
CA TYR A 79 -8.89 16.04 -15.53
C TYR A 79 -7.93 15.44 -14.51
N THR A 80 -8.01 15.81 -13.23
CA THR A 80 -7.22 15.17 -12.17
C THR A 80 -7.57 13.69 -12.04
N LEU A 81 -8.86 13.33 -12.11
CA LEU A 81 -9.32 11.95 -12.08
C LEU A 81 -8.80 11.14 -13.28
N ALA A 82 -8.87 11.70 -14.48
CA ALA A 82 -8.30 11.07 -15.68
C ALA A 82 -6.78 10.91 -15.56
N LEU A 83 -6.08 11.92 -15.06
CA LEU A 83 -4.64 11.87 -14.83
C LEU A 83 -4.25 10.87 -13.72
N THR A 84 -5.10 10.60 -12.73
CA THR A 84 -4.83 9.57 -11.73
C THR A 84 -4.99 8.15 -12.26
N PHE A 85 -5.91 7.90 -13.20
CA PHE A 85 -6.20 6.55 -13.69
C PHE A 85 -5.51 6.17 -15.00
N ILE A 86 -5.32 7.13 -15.92
CA ILE A 86 -4.72 6.87 -17.23
C ILE A 86 -3.28 6.32 -17.11
N PRO A 87 -2.37 6.93 -16.33
CA PRO A 87 -1.01 6.42 -16.22
C PRO A 87 -0.93 5.01 -15.62
N PRO A 88 -1.58 4.69 -14.47
CA PRO A 88 -1.60 3.33 -13.95
C PRO A 88 -2.21 2.32 -14.92
N LEU A 89 -3.31 2.68 -15.59
CA LEU A 89 -3.98 1.79 -16.54
C LEU A 89 -3.10 1.52 -17.77
N ALA A 90 -2.40 2.53 -18.29
CA ALA A 90 -1.44 2.36 -19.37
C ALA A 90 -0.30 1.42 -18.96
N VAL A 91 0.30 1.63 -17.78
CA VAL A 91 1.39 0.80 -17.25
C VAL A 91 0.96 -0.67 -17.13
N VAL A 92 -0.26 -0.92 -16.65
CA VAL A 92 -0.81 -2.30 -16.54
C VAL A 92 -1.05 -2.92 -17.92
N LEU A 93 -1.51 -2.16 -18.91
CA LEU A 93 -1.73 -2.67 -20.27
C LEU A 93 -0.41 -3.04 -20.99
N PHE A 94 0.66 -2.28 -20.75
CA PHE A 94 1.94 -2.52 -21.42
C PHE A 94 2.75 -3.67 -20.81
N ASN A 95 2.63 -3.91 -19.49
CA ASN A 95 3.37 -5.00 -18.86
C ASN A 95 2.58 -5.59 -17.66
N PRO A 96 1.94 -6.75 -17.84
CA PRO A 96 1.09 -7.36 -16.82
C PRO A 96 1.87 -7.90 -15.59
N GLY A 97 3.21 -8.03 -15.68
CA GLY A 97 4.07 -8.45 -14.57
C GLY A 97 4.52 -7.30 -13.64
N ILE A 98 4.23 -6.04 -13.97
CA ILE A 98 4.67 -4.88 -13.17
C ILE A 98 4.05 -4.85 -11.77
N TYR A 99 2.89 -5.48 -11.56
CA TYR A 99 2.16 -5.41 -10.28
C TYR A 99 3.05 -5.73 -9.07
N LEU A 100 3.84 -6.80 -9.14
CA LEU A 100 4.69 -7.25 -8.04
C LEU A 100 5.83 -6.25 -7.76
N HIS A 101 6.47 -5.74 -8.82
CA HIS A 101 7.47 -4.68 -8.69
C HIS A 101 6.88 -3.38 -8.15
N ALA A 102 5.72 -2.95 -8.64
CA ALA A 102 5.04 -1.75 -8.17
C ALA A 102 4.65 -1.85 -6.69
N LEU A 103 4.24 -3.03 -6.23
CA LEU A 103 3.92 -3.29 -4.83
C LEU A 103 5.17 -3.18 -3.93
N SER A 104 6.32 -3.70 -4.38
CA SER A 104 7.60 -3.53 -3.66
C SER A 104 7.96 -2.04 -3.51
N TYR A 105 7.91 -1.27 -4.60
CA TYR A 105 8.18 0.17 -4.55
C TYR A 105 7.19 0.94 -3.65
N ALA A 106 5.90 0.58 -3.68
CA ALA A 106 4.90 1.16 -2.79
C ALA A 106 5.20 0.87 -1.32
N GLY A 107 5.75 -0.32 -1.00
CA GLY A 107 6.21 -0.69 0.33
C GLY A 107 7.34 0.21 0.85
N VAL A 108 8.31 0.56 0.01
CA VAL A 108 9.38 1.50 0.37
C VAL A 108 8.81 2.88 0.70
N CYS A 109 7.90 3.40 -0.15
CA CYS A 109 7.21 4.66 0.12
C CYS A 109 6.40 4.62 1.42
N CYS A 110 5.74 3.49 1.71
CA CYS A 110 5.01 3.26 2.95
C CYS A 110 5.93 3.36 4.18
N VAL A 111 7.10 2.73 4.17
CA VAL A 111 8.08 2.84 5.27
C VAL A 111 8.53 4.29 5.45
N ILE A 112 8.82 5.01 4.36
CA ILE A 112 9.24 6.42 4.44
C ILE A 112 8.10 7.29 5.02
N LEU A 113 6.88 7.13 4.54
CA LEU A 113 5.76 7.99 4.93
C LEU A 113 5.14 7.64 6.29
N LEU A 114 5.00 6.36 6.62
CA LEU A 114 4.33 5.90 7.84
C LEU A 114 5.27 5.66 9.01
N LEU A 115 6.57 5.48 8.77
CA LEU A 115 7.54 5.21 9.84
C LEU A 115 8.55 6.35 10.00
N LEU A 116 9.22 6.75 8.91
CA LEU A 116 10.24 7.79 8.99
C LEU A 116 9.64 9.19 9.22
N LEU A 117 8.61 9.57 8.46
CA LEU A 117 7.98 10.89 8.56
C LEU A 117 7.41 11.18 9.97
N PRO A 118 6.61 10.29 10.62
CA PRO A 118 6.12 10.55 11.97
C PRO A 118 7.23 10.54 13.02
N ALA A 119 8.30 9.75 12.85
CA ALA A 119 9.45 9.80 13.74
C ALA A 119 10.15 11.17 13.68
N ILE A 120 10.34 11.71 12.47
CA ILE A 120 10.91 13.06 12.27
C ILE A 120 9.95 14.14 12.80
N MET A 121 8.63 14.02 12.54
CA MET A 121 7.63 14.96 13.04
C MET A 121 7.59 14.98 14.57
N ALA A 122 7.67 13.81 15.23
CA ALA A 122 7.72 13.73 16.68
C ALA A 122 9.03 14.31 17.25
N TRP A 123 10.17 14.11 16.57
CA TRP A 123 11.43 14.74 16.97
C TRP A 123 11.35 16.27 16.84
N LYS A 124 10.94 16.79 15.66
CA LYS A 124 10.78 18.23 15.41
C LYS A 124 9.75 18.85 16.36
N GLY A 125 8.61 18.19 16.57
CA GLY A 125 7.57 18.63 17.50
C GLY A 125 8.09 18.77 18.92
N ARG A 126 8.97 17.89 19.39
CA ARG A 126 9.58 18.02 20.73
C ARG A 126 10.60 19.15 20.84
N GLN A 127 11.31 19.47 19.76
CA GLN A 127 12.22 20.63 19.72
C GLN A 127 11.46 21.97 19.68
N THR A 128 10.38 22.05 18.91
CA THR A 128 9.60 23.29 18.75
C THR A 128 8.61 23.50 19.91
N CYS A 129 7.98 22.45 20.44
CA CYS A 129 7.01 22.55 21.55
C CYS A 129 7.65 22.62 22.95
N SER A 130 8.98 22.50 23.08
CA SER A 130 9.69 22.78 24.36
C SER A 130 9.55 24.24 24.82
N GLN A 131 8.91 25.12 24.03
CA GLN A 131 8.67 26.52 24.39
C GLN A 131 7.29 26.84 24.97
N SER A 132 6.34 25.88 25.03
CA SER A 132 5.03 26.09 25.67
C SER A 132 4.81 25.11 26.83
N PRO A 133 4.90 25.56 28.10
CA PRO A 133 4.94 24.71 29.29
C PRO A 133 3.55 24.30 29.82
N SER A 134 2.54 24.20 28.98
CA SER A 134 1.18 23.84 29.40
C SER A 134 0.66 22.67 28.57
N GLU A 135 0.61 21.49 29.19
CA GLU A 135 -0.04 20.26 28.73
C GLU A 135 0.76 19.33 27.79
N THR A 136 2.01 19.02 28.10
CA THR A 136 2.72 17.92 27.41
C THR A 136 2.58 16.61 28.18
N HIS A 137 1.60 15.79 27.84
CA HIS A 137 1.61 14.37 28.20
C HIS A 137 2.72 13.67 27.38
N LEU A 138 3.95 13.74 27.90
CA LEU A 138 5.09 13.02 27.36
C LEU A 138 4.95 11.54 27.72
N ILE A 139 4.74 10.70 26.71
CA ILE A 139 4.87 9.24 26.81
C ILE A 139 6.21 8.87 27.49
N PRO A 140 6.21 7.93 28.46
CA PRO A 140 7.42 7.55 29.18
C PRO A 140 8.34 6.77 28.22
N GLY A 141 9.41 7.42 27.75
CA GLY A 141 10.35 6.84 26.78
C GLY A 141 11.37 7.82 26.17
N GLY A 142 11.08 9.13 26.19
CA GLY A 142 12.06 10.19 25.90
C GLY A 142 12.67 10.19 24.49
N ASN A 143 13.85 10.83 24.36
CA ASN A 143 14.68 10.83 23.14
C ASN A 143 15.15 9.44 22.66
N PRO A 144 15.54 8.48 23.53
CA PRO A 144 16.11 7.22 23.05
C PRO A 144 15.07 6.33 22.36
N ALA A 145 13.81 6.34 22.78
CA ALA A 145 12.75 5.57 22.11
C ALA A 145 12.51 6.06 20.66
N LEU A 146 12.51 7.38 20.44
CA LEU A 146 12.38 7.98 19.10
C LEU A 146 13.60 7.68 18.22
N SER A 147 14.81 7.71 18.79
CA SER A 147 16.02 7.31 18.07
C SER A 147 16.00 5.84 17.68
N LEU A 148 15.51 4.96 18.56
CA LEU A 148 15.37 3.53 18.28
C LEU A 148 14.38 3.29 17.13
N ILE A 149 13.21 3.95 17.16
CA ILE A 149 12.21 3.87 16.09
C ILE A 149 12.78 4.36 14.76
N GLY A 150 13.51 5.47 14.76
CA GLY A 150 14.20 5.96 13.57
C GLY A 150 15.25 4.97 13.04
N PHE A 151 16.01 4.34 13.93
CA PHE A 151 17.02 3.34 13.55
C PHE A 151 16.37 2.08 12.95
N ILE A 152 15.28 1.60 13.55
CA ILE A 152 14.48 0.49 13.02
C ILE A 152 13.91 0.87 11.65
N ALA A 153 13.45 2.11 11.48
CA ALA A 153 12.93 2.59 10.19
C ALA A 153 13.99 2.59 9.09
N ILE A 154 15.19 3.06 9.41
CA ILE A 154 16.33 3.06 8.48
C ILE A 154 16.74 1.62 8.16
N GLY A 155 16.77 0.72 9.16
CA GLY A 155 17.04 -0.70 8.96
C GLY A 155 16.03 -1.37 8.03
N LEU A 156 14.74 -1.14 8.24
CA LEU A 156 13.67 -1.63 7.37
C LEU A 156 13.76 -1.06 5.95
N LEU A 157 14.14 0.21 5.81
CA LEU A 157 14.33 0.83 4.50
C LEU A 157 15.50 0.20 3.74
N ILE A 158 16.62 -0.07 4.42
CA ILE A 158 17.77 -0.77 3.81
C ILE A 158 17.36 -2.18 3.34
N ILE A 159 16.61 -2.92 4.17
CA ILE A 159 16.12 -4.26 3.81
C ILE A 159 15.19 -4.18 2.59
N ALA A 160 14.27 -3.22 2.57
CA ALA A 160 13.31 -3.04 1.48
C ALA A 160 13.92 -2.54 0.16
N ILE A 161 15.14 -1.98 0.19
CA ILE A 161 15.90 -1.62 -1.02
C ILE A 161 16.76 -2.80 -1.50
N MET A 162 17.20 -3.66 -0.59
CA MET A 162 18.09 -4.79 -0.90
C MET A 162 17.35 -6.02 -1.44
N TYR A 163 16.06 -6.17 -1.11
CA TYR A 163 15.16 -7.25 -1.54
C TYR A 163 14.01 -6.71 -2.37
#